data_AF-A0A4P6M6U3-F1
#
_entry.id   AF-A0A4P6M6U3-F1
#
_cell.length_a   1.000
_cell.length_b   1.000
_cell.length_c   1.000
_cell.angle_alpha   90.00
_cell.angle_beta   90.00
_cell.angle_gamma   90.00
#
_symmetry.space_group_name_H-M   'P 1'
#
loop_
_entity.id
_entity.type
_entity.pdbx_description
1 polymer ?
#
loop_
_entity_poly.entity_id
_entity_poly.type
_entity_poly.pdbx_seq_one_letter_code
_entity_poly.pdbx_strand_id
1 'polypeptide(L)'
;MKYIDREGNITTEDSGQDRFLRWMYNHRTGRMALKILVQPVVSKAGGWLLDSRCSRVLIKPFVKRQGISLDLYERKEYASYNDFFTRQIKKEYRPAEGDADTLISPCDGKLSVYPIDGKRRFSIKGTEYTVDSLLRSGHMARRYQGGYACIFRLTVDDYHRYCYVDNGRKSMNIRIPGVFHTVNPAANEVCPIYKENTREFSLLQSEHFKVVLMMEVGALLVGRITNYHEEETVKKGEEKGRFEFGGSTVILLFQKDAVKFDQRFLYNTENGYETIVKMGERLGEAADKE
;
A
#
# COMPACT_ATOMS: atom_id res chain seq x y z
N MET A 1 1.19 -14.12 -11.08
CA MET A 1 1.85 -12.79 -10.96
C MET A 1 3.35 -12.95 -10.94
N LYS A 2 4.10 -11.95 -11.43
CA LYS A 2 5.58 -11.97 -11.42
C LYS A 2 6.08 -10.89 -10.47
N TYR A 3 6.87 -11.31 -9.50
CA TYR A 3 7.59 -10.43 -8.58
C TYR A 3 9.08 -10.56 -8.83
N ILE A 4 9.80 -9.50 -8.51
CA ILE A 4 11.26 -9.48 -8.56
C ILE A 4 11.77 -8.87 -7.25
N ASP A 5 12.71 -9.52 -6.59
CA ASP A 5 13.39 -8.94 -5.43
C ASP A 5 14.52 -7.99 -5.88
N ARG A 6 15.23 -7.37 -4.92
CA ARG A 6 16.30 -6.41 -5.24
C ARG A 6 17.53 -7.09 -5.83
N GLU A 7 17.71 -8.39 -5.56
CA GLU A 7 18.77 -9.25 -6.05
C GLU A 7 18.49 -9.75 -7.49
N GLY A 8 17.29 -9.52 -8.01
CA GLY A 8 16.87 -9.90 -9.36
C GLY A 8 16.27 -11.30 -9.44
N ASN A 9 16.01 -11.96 -8.32
CA ASN A 9 15.32 -13.25 -8.31
C ASN A 9 13.84 -13.04 -8.65
N ILE A 10 13.40 -13.76 -9.67
CA ILE A 10 12.01 -13.69 -10.12
C ILE A 10 11.20 -14.77 -9.42
N THR A 11 10.17 -14.34 -8.70
CA THR A 11 9.16 -15.23 -8.13
C THR A 11 7.89 -15.13 -8.95
N THR A 12 7.44 -16.25 -9.52
CA THR A 12 6.14 -16.31 -10.19
C THR A 12 5.15 -16.98 -9.25
N GLU A 13 4.21 -16.20 -8.71
CA GLU A 13 3.15 -16.72 -7.87
C GLU A 13 1.88 -16.81 -8.71
N ASP A 14 1.50 -18.01 -9.14
CA ASP A 14 0.16 -18.28 -9.69
C ASP A 14 -0.59 -19.09 -8.63
N SER A 15 -1.23 -18.38 -7.69
CA SER A 15 -1.83 -19.03 -6.54
C SER A 15 -3.23 -19.57 -6.87
N GLY A 16 -3.65 -20.66 -6.22
CA GLY A 16 -5.05 -21.10 -6.28
C GLY A 16 -6.04 -20.02 -5.84
N GLN A 17 -5.57 -19.07 -5.02
CA GLN A 17 -6.31 -17.87 -4.60
C GLN A 17 -6.56 -16.91 -5.78
N ASP A 18 -5.59 -16.71 -6.68
CA ASP A 18 -5.76 -15.85 -7.86
C ASP A 18 -6.81 -16.43 -8.82
N ARG A 19 -6.79 -17.76 -9.02
CA ARG A 19 -7.80 -18.46 -9.83
C ARG A 19 -9.19 -18.34 -9.23
N PHE A 20 -9.31 -18.48 -7.91
CA PHE A 20 -10.57 -18.31 -7.19
C PHE A 20 -11.08 -16.86 -7.26
N LEU A 21 -10.21 -15.86 -7.10
CA LEU A 21 -10.59 -14.45 -7.22
C LEU A 21 -11.01 -14.09 -8.64
N ARG A 22 -10.32 -14.57 -9.68
CA ARG A 22 -10.74 -14.40 -11.08
C ARG A 22 -12.13 -15.00 -11.32
N TRP A 23 -12.40 -16.19 -10.79
CA TRP A 23 -13.73 -16.80 -10.88
C TRP A 23 -14.78 -15.95 -10.15
N MET A 24 -14.48 -15.48 -8.93
CA MET A 24 -15.40 -14.68 -8.12
C MET A 24 -15.76 -13.35 -8.79
N TYR A 25 -14.81 -12.67 -9.43
CA TYR A 25 -15.02 -11.38 -10.09
C TYR A 25 -15.68 -11.51 -11.48
N ASN A 26 -15.49 -12.62 -12.20
CA ASN A 26 -16.04 -12.81 -13.54
C ASN A 26 -17.40 -13.55 -13.56
N HIS A 27 -17.66 -14.45 -12.60
CA HIS A 27 -18.88 -15.25 -12.58
C HIS A 27 -20.07 -14.49 -11.93
N ARG A 28 -21.30 -14.65 -12.46
CA ARG A 28 -22.49 -13.93 -11.95
C ARG A 28 -22.78 -14.20 -10.47
N THR A 29 -22.72 -15.46 -10.05
CA THR A 29 -22.92 -15.87 -8.66
C THR A 29 -21.79 -15.40 -7.74
N GLY A 30 -20.54 -15.46 -8.23
CA GLY A 30 -19.37 -14.91 -7.54
C GLY A 30 -19.50 -13.41 -7.28
N ARG A 31 -19.92 -12.63 -8.28
CA ARG A 31 -20.16 -11.19 -8.13
C ARG A 31 -21.29 -10.87 -7.15
N MET A 32 -22.31 -11.73 -7.06
CA MET A 32 -23.40 -11.55 -6.11
C MET A 32 -22.94 -11.77 -4.66
N ALA A 33 -22.14 -12.82 -4.40
CA ALA A 33 -21.51 -13.04 -3.10
C ALA A 33 -20.51 -11.92 -2.76
N LEU A 34 -19.70 -11.50 -3.74
CA LEU A 34 -18.73 -10.42 -3.59
C LEU A 34 -19.40 -9.10 -3.17
N LYS A 35 -20.56 -8.76 -3.76
CA LYS A 35 -21.32 -7.55 -3.39
C LYS A 35 -21.65 -7.48 -1.90
N ILE A 36 -21.85 -8.63 -1.25
CA ILE A 36 -22.10 -8.72 0.19
C ILE A 36 -20.78 -8.60 0.94
N LEU A 37 -19.75 -9.34 0.53
CA LEU A 37 -18.44 -9.38 1.21
C LEU A 37 -17.73 -8.01 1.23
N VAL A 38 -17.84 -7.22 0.16
CA VAL A 38 -17.15 -5.91 0.03
C VAL A 38 -17.81 -4.79 0.85
N GLN A 39 -18.92 -5.07 1.55
CA GLN A 39 -19.62 -4.07 2.32
C GLN A 39 -18.84 -3.69 3.60
N PRO A 40 -18.82 -2.40 3.98
CA PRO A 40 -18.16 -1.95 5.20
C PRO A 40 -18.63 -2.66 6.48
N VAL A 41 -19.91 -3.06 6.55
CA VAL A 41 -20.46 -3.76 7.73
C VAL A 41 -19.83 -5.14 7.90
N VAL A 42 -19.62 -5.87 6.80
CA VAL A 42 -18.99 -7.20 6.82
C VAL A 42 -17.52 -7.08 7.23
N SER A 43 -16.80 -6.09 6.69
CA SER A 43 -15.40 -5.84 7.06
C SER A 43 -15.27 -5.47 8.54
N LYS A 44 -16.20 -4.65 9.08
CA LYS A 44 -16.24 -4.33 10.53
C LYS A 44 -16.52 -5.55 11.40
N ALA A 45 -17.47 -6.40 11.02
CA ALA A 45 -17.79 -7.62 11.75
C ALA A 45 -16.61 -8.61 11.76
N GLY A 46 -15.92 -8.75 10.62
CA GLY A 46 -14.69 -9.53 10.50
C GLY A 46 -13.57 -8.96 11.39
N GLY A 47 -13.38 -7.64 11.40
CA GLY A 47 -12.44 -6.97 12.29
C GLY A 47 -12.71 -7.27 13.77
N TRP A 48 -13.97 -7.14 14.21
CA TRP A 48 -14.36 -7.43 15.60
C TRP A 48 -14.10 -8.90 15.99
N LEU A 49 -14.37 -9.84 15.08
CA LEU A 49 -14.06 -11.25 15.31
C LEU A 49 -12.54 -11.47 15.47
N LEU A 50 -11.71 -10.77 14.70
CA LEU A 50 -10.26 -10.90 14.74
C LEU A 50 -9.60 -10.10 15.87
N ASP A 51 -10.33 -9.18 16.50
CA ASP A 51 -9.95 -8.53 17.75
C ASP A 51 -10.20 -9.42 18.98
N SER A 52 -11.06 -10.43 18.85
CA SER A 52 -11.39 -11.32 19.96
C SER A 52 -10.22 -12.24 20.33
N ARG A 53 -10.12 -12.63 21.62
CA ARG A 53 -9.05 -13.52 22.10
C ARG A 53 -9.08 -14.90 21.47
N CYS A 54 -10.25 -15.38 21.04
CA CYS A 54 -10.36 -16.70 20.41
C CYS A 54 -9.67 -16.73 19.04
N SER A 55 -9.53 -15.59 18.35
CA SER A 55 -8.80 -15.49 17.09
C SER A 55 -7.30 -15.80 17.21
N ARG A 56 -6.73 -15.79 18.42
CA ARG A 56 -5.32 -16.16 18.70
C ARG A 56 -4.96 -17.54 18.13
N VAL A 57 -5.91 -18.46 18.03
CA VAL A 57 -5.70 -19.81 17.47
C VAL A 57 -5.26 -19.78 16.01
N LEU A 58 -5.59 -18.70 15.28
CA LEU A 58 -5.25 -18.52 13.86
C LEU A 58 -3.78 -18.11 13.65
N ILE A 59 -3.09 -17.60 14.68
CA ILE A 59 -1.75 -17.04 14.56
C ILE A 59 -0.72 -18.13 14.24
N LYS A 60 -0.65 -19.21 15.02
CA LYS A 60 0.37 -20.26 14.84
C LYS A 60 0.30 -20.92 13.45
N PRO A 61 -0.88 -21.33 12.95
CA PRO A 61 -1.00 -21.84 11.59
C PRO A 61 -0.57 -20.84 10.53
N PHE A 62 -0.92 -19.57 10.72
CA PHE A 62 -0.58 -18.50 9.78
C PHE A 62 0.93 -18.25 9.71
N VAL A 63 1.60 -18.11 10.87
CA VAL A 63 3.05 -17.93 10.97
C VAL A 63 3.79 -19.08 10.28
N LYS A 64 3.38 -20.32 10.52
CA LYS A 64 4.00 -21.50 9.90
C LYS A 64 3.79 -21.52 8.38
N ARG A 65 2.57 -21.22 7.90
CA ARG A 65 2.25 -21.24 6.47
C ARG A 65 3.00 -20.16 5.70
N GLN A 66 3.15 -18.97 6.28
CA GLN A 66 3.80 -17.83 5.64
C GLN A 66 5.31 -17.72 5.94
N GLY A 67 5.88 -18.62 6.73
CA GLY A 67 7.31 -18.58 7.06
C GLY A 67 7.74 -17.32 7.82
N ILE A 68 6.87 -16.73 8.65
CA ILE A 68 7.16 -15.47 9.34
C ILE A 68 8.14 -15.73 10.50
N SER A 69 9.29 -15.08 10.47
CA SER A 69 10.25 -15.12 11.58
C SER A 69 9.82 -14.17 12.71
N LEU A 70 9.35 -14.74 13.82
CA LEU A 70 8.86 -13.95 14.97
C LEU A 70 9.97 -13.21 15.73
N ASP A 71 11.24 -13.58 15.55
CA ASP A 71 12.36 -12.95 16.25
C ASP A 71 12.67 -11.51 15.77
N LEU A 72 12.12 -11.14 14.61
CA LEU A 72 12.22 -9.79 14.05
C LEU A 72 11.32 -8.77 14.77
N TYR A 73 10.36 -9.23 15.58
CA TYR A 73 9.32 -8.39 16.16
C TYR A 73 9.54 -8.13 17.65
N GLU A 74 9.03 -6.99 18.14
CA GLU A 74 9.21 -6.56 19.54
C GLU A 74 8.48 -7.48 20.53
N ARG A 75 7.29 -7.97 20.15
CA ARG A 75 6.45 -8.83 20.98
C ARG A 75 6.44 -10.26 20.47
N LYS A 76 6.50 -11.22 21.39
CA LYS A 76 6.38 -12.65 21.10
C LYS A 76 5.00 -13.23 21.44
N GLU A 77 4.22 -12.51 22.25
CA GLU A 77 2.86 -12.91 22.62
C GLU A 77 1.83 -11.89 22.15
N TYR A 78 0.73 -12.41 21.59
CA TYR A 78 -0.34 -11.63 20.99
C TYR A 78 -1.69 -12.02 21.62
N ALA A 79 -2.51 -11.01 21.90
CA ALA A 79 -3.82 -11.18 22.53
C ALA A 79 -4.90 -11.65 21.53
N SER A 80 -4.76 -11.26 20.26
CA SER A 80 -5.70 -11.56 19.18
C SER A 80 -4.96 -11.66 17.84
N TYR A 81 -5.67 -12.06 16.78
CA TYR A 81 -5.11 -12.12 15.44
C TYR A 81 -4.79 -10.71 14.91
N ASN A 82 -5.63 -9.71 15.17
CA ASN A 82 -5.34 -8.32 14.79
C ASN A 82 -4.14 -7.73 15.54
N ASP A 83 -3.94 -8.10 16.82
CA ASP A 83 -2.74 -7.73 17.58
C ASP A 83 -1.47 -8.32 16.92
N PHE A 84 -1.53 -9.57 16.46
CA PHE A 84 -0.46 -10.18 15.65
C PHE A 84 -0.29 -9.52 14.27
N PHE A 85 -1.39 -9.22 13.58
CA PHE A 85 -1.33 -8.63 12.25
C PHE A 85 -0.67 -7.24 12.29
N THR A 86 -0.96 -6.48 13.34
CA THR A 86 -0.38 -5.16 13.62
C THR A 86 0.90 -5.23 14.45
N ARG A 87 1.58 -6.40 14.49
CA ARG A 87 2.90 -6.58 15.13
C ARG A 87 3.87 -5.46 14.75
N GLN A 88 4.74 -5.08 15.68
CA GLN A 88 5.76 -4.05 15.47
C GLN A 88 7.12 -4.72 15.26
N ILE A 89 7.78 -4.39 14.16
CA ILE A 89 9.11 -4.90 13.85
C ILE A 89 10.15 -4.08 14.60
N LYS A 90 11.24 -4.71 15.07
CA LYS A 90 12.29 -3.96 15.76
C LYS A 90 12.98 -3.01 14.80
N LYS A 91 13.33 -1.82 15.29
CA LYS A 91 13.82 -0.70 14.46
C LYS A 91 15.05 -1.04 13.64
N GLU A 92 15.95 -1.87 14.18
CA GLU A 92 17.16 -2.32 13.49
C GLU A 92 16.90 -3.10 12.20
N TYR A 93 15.70 -3.65 12.01
CA TYR A 93 15.32 -4.38 10.80
C TYR A 93 14.67 -3.49 9.73
N ARG A 94 14.32 -2.24 10.04
CA ARG A 94 13.75 -1.28 9.08
C ARG A 94 14.41 0.10 9.25
N PRO A 95 15.74 0.20 9.09
CA PRO A 95 16.41 1.51 9.05
C PRO A 95 15.99 2.25 7.78
N ALA A 96 15.90 3.58 7.86
CA ALA A 96 15.79 4.41 6.67
C ALA A 96 17.15 4.45 5.94
N GLU A 97 17.20 3.98 4.70
CA GLU A 97 18.39 3.99 3.85
C GLU A 97 18.69 5.42 3.33
N GLY A 98 19.99 5.68 3.15
CA GLY A 98 20.54 6.87 2.49
C GLY A 98 20.44 8.16 3.31
N ASP A 99 20.66 9.27 2.61
CA ASP A 99 20.79 10.60 3.20
C ASP A 99 19.45 11.35 3.24
N ALA A 100 19.49 12.66 3.51
CA ALA A 100 18.29 13.49 3.65
C ALA A 100 17.44 13.54 2.35
N ASP A 101 18.08 13.53 1.19
CA ASP A 101 17.47 13.61 -0.14
C ASP A 101 17.09 12.24 -0.74
N THR A 102 17.36 11.14 -0.02
CA THR A 102 17.04 9.80 -0.49
C THR A 102 15.56 9.49 -0.26
N LEU A 103 14.85 9.08 -1.32
CA LEU A 103 13.47 8.61 -1.21
C LEU A 103 13.47 7.18 -0.69
N ILE A 104 12.73 6.93 0.40
CA ILE A 104 12.59 5.59 0.99
C ILE A 104 11.20 4.99 0.71
N SER A 105 11.11 3.66 0.76
CA SER A 105 9.84 2.95 0.74
C SER A 105 9.07 3.21 2.04
N PRO A 106 7.79 3.63 1.98
CA PRO A 106 6.99 3.87 3.17
C PRO A 106 6.57 2.58 3.87
N CYS A 107 6.62 1.42 3.22
CA CYS A 107 6.14 0.16 3.77
C CYS A 107 6.87 -1.04 3.16
N ASP A 108 6.67 -2.21 3.77
CA ASP A 108 6.94 -3.46 3.07
C ASP A 108 5.87 -3.66 1.99
N GLY A 109 6.23 -4.25 0.86
CA GLY A 109 5.25 -4.57 -0.17
C GLY A 109 5.84 -4.79 -1.55
N LYS A 110 4.95 -4.76 -2.53
CA LYS A 110 5.25 -5.00 -3.94
C LYS A 110 5.01 -3.69 -4.69
N LEU A 111 6.09 -3.03 -5.09
CA LEU A 111 6.13 -1.72 -5.72
C LEU A 111 5.94 -1.81 -7.24
N SER A 112 5.09 -0.94 -7.76
CA SER A 112 5.05 -0.54 -9.16
C SER A 112 5.06 0.98 -9.29
N VAL A 113 5.79 1.50 -10.27
CA VAL A 113 5.95 2.95 -10.50
C VAL A 113 5.41 3.30 -11.88
N TYR A 114 4.39 4.16 -11.93
CA TYR A 114 3.73 4.55 -13.17
C TYR A 114 3.87 6.06 -13.44
N PRO A 115 4.28 6.48 -14.65
CA PRO A 115 4.23 7.88 -15.03
C PRO A 115 2.77 8.34 -15.15
N ILE A 116 2.52 9.58 -14.73
CA ILE A 116 1.21 10.24 -14.85
C ILE A 116 1.25 11.12 -16.11
N ASP A 117 0.40 10.82 -17.09
CA ASP A 117 0.37 11.55 -18.37
C ASP A 117 -0.13 13.01 -18.21
N GLY A 118 -0.03 13.79 -19.28
CA GLY A 118 -0.51 15.19 -19.31
C GLY A 118 -2.01 15.35 -19.05
N LYS A 119 -2.80 14.28 -19.17
CA LYS A 119 -4.23 14.24 -18.83
C LYS A 119 -4.48 13.69 -17.42
N ARG A 120 -3.43 13.49 -16.62
CA ARG A 120 -3.44 12.96 -15.24
C ARG A 120 -3.88 11.49 -15.17
N ARG A 121 -3.56 10.71 -16.19
CA ARG A 121 -3.90 9.30 -16.30
C ARG A 121 -2.67 8.41 -16.15
N PHE A 122 -2.89 7.22 -15.65
CA PHE A 122 -1.89 6.16 -15.57
C PHE A 122 -2.59 4.80 -15.61
N SER A 123 -1.90 3.76 -16.07
CA SER A 123 -2.49 2.43 -16.27
C SER A 123 -1.82 1.39 -15.40
N ILE A 124 -2.60 0.71 -14.56
CA ILE A 124 -2.12 -0.40 -13.73
C ILE A 124 -2.62 -1.69 -14.37
N LYS A 125 -1.72 -2.46 -14.96
CA LYS A 125 -2.02 -3.79 -15.53
C LYS A 125 -3.24 -3.77 -16.48
N GLY A 126 -3.30 -2.78 -17.38
CA GLY A 126 -4.38 -2.63 -18.36
C GLY A 126 -5.62 -1.86 -17.87
N THR A 127 -5.73 -1.58 -16.58
CA THR A 127 -6.82 -0.76 -16.02
C THR A 127 -6.39 0.70 -15.93
N GLU A 128 -7.12 1.59 -16.60
CA GLU A 128 -6.86 3.04 -16.60
C GLU A 128 -7.38 3.69 -15.31
N TYR A 129 -6.53 4.50 -14.69
CA TYR A 129 -6.84 5.36 -13.55
C TYR A 129 -6.59 6.81 -13.91
N THR A 130 -7.34 7.71 -13.27
CA THR A 130 -7.04 9.14 -13.28
C THR A 130 -6.81 9.62 -11.85
N VAL A 131 -5.85 10.54 -11.68
CA VAL A 131 -5.61 11.17 -10.37
C VAL A 131 -6.87 11.89 -9.88
N ASP A 132 -7.63 12.50 -10.80
CA ASP A 132 -8.95 13.11 -10.50
C ASP A 132 -9.90 12.12 -9.82
N SER A 133 -10.00 10.89 -10.32
CA SER A 133 -10.89 9.88 -9.77
C SER A 133 -10.41 9.32 -8.43
N LEU A 134 -9.10 9.21 -8.24
CA LEU A 134 -8.50 8.79 -6.97
C LEU A 134 -8.74 9.84 -5.89
N LEU A 135 -8.54 11.12 -6.19
CA LEU A 135 -8.68 12.19 -5.21
C LEU A 135 -10.11 12.71 -5.06
N ARG A 136 -11.02 12.37 -5.99
CA ARG A 136 -12.34 13.01 -6.16
C ARG A 136 -12.22 14.55 -6.21
N SER A 137 -11.11 15.07 -6.74
CA SER A 137 -10.78 16.49 -6.79
C SER A 137 -9.85 16.80 -7.95
N GLY A 138 -10.38 17.44 -8.99
CA GLY A 138 -9.58 17.87 -10.14
C GLY A 138 -8.59 18.98 -9.79
N HIS A 139 -8.91 19.83 -8.81
CA HIS A 139 -8.02 20.89 -8.34
C HIS A 139 -6.73 20.31 -7.73
N MET A 140 -6.87 19.32 -6.83
CA MET A 140 -5.72 18.67 -6.22
C MET A 140 -4.94 17.82 -7.24
N ALA A 141 -5.66 17.14 -8.14
CA ALA A 141 -5.07 16.28 -9.15
C ALA A 141 -4.11 17.01 -10.10
N ARG A 142 -4.36 18.30 -10.41
CA ARG A 142 -3.49 19.10 -11.27
C ARG A 142 -2.03 19.17 -10.79
N ARG A 143 -1.81 19.10 -9.48
CA ARG A 143 -0.46 19.16 -8.90
C ARG A 143 0.44 17.99 -9.34
N TYR A 144 -0.15 16.84 -9.64
CA TYR A 144 0.57 15.60 -9.96
C TYR A 144 0.64 15.32 -11.46
N GLN A 145 0.20 16.25 -12.31
CA GLN A 145 0.30 16.12 -13.77
C GLN A 145 1.78 16.02 -14.19
N GLY A 146 2.11 15.03 -15.03
CA GLY A 146 3.48 14.78 -15.46
C GLY A 146 4.39 14.15 -14.40
N GLY A 147 3.86 13.84 -13.22
CA GLY A 147 4.60 13.21 -12.13
C GLY A 147 4.53 11.68 -12.16
N TYR A 148 4.59 11.07 -10.98
CA TYR A 148 4.58 9.61 -10.83
C TYR A 148 3.58 9.15 -9.78
N ALA A 149 2.99 7.98 -10.02
CA ALA A 149 2.20 7.23 -9.05
C ALA A 149 2.98 5.96 -8.65
N CYS A 150 3.35 5.86 -7.37
CA CYS A 150 3.93 4.65 -6.81
C CYS A 150 2.85 3.86 -6.08
N ILE A 151 2.69 2.59 -6.45
CA ILE A 151 1.69 1.69 -5.89
C ILE A 151 2.43 0.61 -5.11
N PHE A 152 2.23 0.59 -3.80
CA PHE A 152 2.78 -0.41 -2.89
C PHE A 152 1.66 -1.34 -2.48
N ARG A 153 1.65 -2.55 -3.02
CA ARG A 153 0.65 -3.56 -2.67
C ARG A 153 1.18 -4.44 -1.54
N LEU A 154 0.45 -4.49 -0.43
CA LEU A 154 0.76 -5.33 0.71
C LEU A 154 -0.04 -6.62 0.63
N THR A 155 0.64 -7.76 0.73
CA THR A 155 0.05 -9.07 0.94
C THR A 155 0.01 -9.41 2.42
N VAL A 156 -0.84 -10.37 2.80
CA VAL A 156 -1.16 -10.68 4.21
C VAL A 156 0.06 -11.03 5.09
N ASP A 157 1.16 -11.47 4.49
CA ASP A 157 2.44 -11.80 5.11
C ASP A 157 3.34 -10.58 5.40
N ASP A 158 3.14 -9.47 4.67
CA ASP A 158 3.96 -8.26 4.80
C ASP A 158 3.82 -7.58 6.17
N TYR A 159 4.69 -6.61 6.43
CA TYR A 159 4.58 -5.69 7.56
C TYR A 159 3.59 -4.57 7.23
N HIS A 160 2.46 -4.52 7.95
CA HIS A 160 1.32 -3.65 7.62
C HIS A 160 1.33 -2.29 8.34
N ARG A 161 2.52 -1.81 8.71
CA ARG A 161 2.74 -0.46 9.22
C ARG A 161 3.54 0.32 8.18
N TYR A 162 3.30 1.62 8.12
CA TYR A 162 3.90 2.50 7.11
C TYR A 162 4.43 3.79 7.74
N CYS A 163 5.47 4.35 7.15
CA CYS A 163 6.20 5.51 7.63
C CYS A 163 6.15 6.70 6.66
N TYR A 164 6.59 7.87 7.13
CA TYR A 164 6.82 9.03 6.28
C TYR A 164 8.08 8.86 5.43
N VAL A 165 7.99 9.28 4.17
CA VAL A 165 9.08 9.14 3.19
C VAL A 165 10.14 10.23 3.28
N ASP A 166 9.84 11.34 3.95
CA ASP A 166 10.73 12.49 4.11
C ASP A 166 10.36 13.28 5.37
N ASN A 167 11.25 14.16 5.80
CA ASN A 167 10.90 15.22 6.72
C ASN A 167 9.91 16.20 6.08
N GLY A 168 9.07 16.83 6.90
CA GLY A 168 8.22 17.90 6.40
C GLY A 168 7.02 18.19 7.30
N ARG A 169 6.08 18.95 6.74
CA ARG A 169 4.81 19.27 7.41
C ARG A 169 3.67 18.48 6.78
N LYS A 170 3.06 17.61 7.57
CA LYS A 170 1.88 16.83 7.19
C LYS A 170 0.61 17.67 7.34
N SER A 171 -0.34 17.51 6.42
CA SER A 171 -1.71 18.06 6.53
C SER A 171 -2.64 17.17 7.37
N MET A 172 -3.83 17.68 7.70
CA MET A 172 -4.95 16.86 8.18
C MET A 172 -5.21 15.65 7.25
N ASN A 173 -5.80 14.60 7.83
CA ASN A 173 -6.24 13.42 7.09
C ASN A 173 -7.55 13.70 6.33
N ILE A 174 -7.59 13.35 5.04
CA ILE A 174 -8.81 13.44 4.21
C ILE A 174 -9.28 12.02 3.92
N ARG A 175 -10.47 11.68 4.43
CA ARG A 175 -11.09 10.38 4.22
C ARG A 175 -12.10 10.42 3.08
N ILE A 176 -11.95 9.51 2.11
CA ILE A 176 -12.90 9.28 1.03
C ILE A 176 -13.62 7.96 1.29
N PRO A 177 -14.92 7.97 1.63
CA PRO A 177 -15.69 6.75 1.83
C PRO A 177 -15.93 6.01 0.50
N GLY A 178 -15.86 4.68 0.57
CA GLY A 178 -16.05 3.77 -0.54
C GLY A 178 -16.37 2.35 -0.08
N VAL A 179 -16.19 1.37 -0.97
CA VAL A 179 -16.35 -0.07 -0.66
C VAL A 179 -15.01 -0.69 -0.22
N PHE A 180 -14.95 -2.01 -0.04
CA PHE A 180 -13.71 -2.73 0.25
C PHE A 180 -13.52 -3.91 -0.71
N HIS A 181 -13.25 -3.63 -1.98
CA HIS A 181 -12.79 -4.67 -2.93
C HIS A 181 -11.41 -5.19 -2.54
N THR A 182 -11.06 -6.41 -2.93
CA THR A 182 -9.68 -6.92 -2.73
C THR A 182 -8.72 -6.14 -3.62
N VAL A 183 -7.50 -5.87 -3.14
CA VAL A 183 -6.40 -5.23 -3.90
C VAL A 183 -5.57 -6.25 -4.70
N ASN A 184 -6.01 -7.50 -4.76
CA ASN A 184 -5.33 -8.51 -5.56
C ASN A 184 -5.36 -8.10 -7.05
N PRO A 185 -4.23 -8.18 -7.77
CA PRO A 185 -4.16 -7.80 -9.18
C PRO A 185 -5.17 -8.51 -10.10
N ALA A 186 -5.58 -9.73 -9.81
CA ALA A 186 -6.65 -10.42 -10.53
C ALA A 186 -7.99 -9.68 -10.50
N ALA A 187 -8.29 -8.97 -9.41
CA ALA A 187 -9.48 -8.11 -9.32
C ALA A 187 -9.26 -6.76 -10.02
N ASN A 188 -8.02 -6.24 -9.94
CA ASN A 188 -7.63 -4.98 -10.56
C ASN A 188 -7.74 -4.99 -12.09
N GLU A 189 -7.48 -6.15 -12.72
CA GLU A 189 -7.65 -6.38 -14.16
C GLU A 189 -9.11 -6.23 -14.63
N VAL A 190 -10.09 -6.34 -13.72
CA VAL A 190 -11.53 -6.35 -14.04
C VAL A 190 -12.25 -5.09 -13.55
N CYS A 191 -11.78 -4.46 -12.47
CA CYS A 191 -12.42 -3.31 -11.85
C CYS A 191 -11.37 -2.31 -11.35
N PRO A 192 -11.62 -0.99 -11.45
CA PRO A 192 -10.75 0.04 -10.92
C PRO A 192 -10.78 0.14 -9.37
N ILE A 193 -10.33 -0.91 -8.66
CA ILE A 193 -10.52 -1.08 -7.20
C ILE A 193 -10.02 0.10 -6.34
N TYR A 194 -8.89 0.72 -6.69
CA TYR A 194 -8.29 1.78 -5.87
C TYR A 194 -9.15 3.06 -5.79
N LYS A 195 -9.95 3.37 -6.82
CA LYS A 195 -10.83 4.56 -6.82
C LYS A 195 -12.20 4.29 -6.20
N GLU A 196 -12.60 3.01 -6.09
CA GLU A 196 -13.86 2.59 -5.48
C GLU A 196 -13.72 2.34 -3.98
N ASN A 197 -12.53 1.90 -3.56
CA ASN A 197 -12.30 1.54 -2.17
C ASN A 197 -12.28 2.75 -1.23
N THR A 198 -12.67 2.50 0.03
CA THR A 198 -12.43 3.43 1.13
C THR A 198 -10.94 3.69 1.24
N ARG A 199 -10.60 4.97 1.27
CA ARG A 199 -9.21 5.44 1.31
C ARG A 199 -9.09 6.70 2.13
N GLU A 200 -7.91 6.91 2.65
CA GLU A 200 -7.53 8.09 3.41
C GLU A 200 -6.23 8.62 2.82
N PHE A 201 -6.05 9.93 2.78
CA PHE A 201 -4.78 10.49 2.34
C PHE A 201 -4.46 11.76 3.09
N SER A 202 -3.17 12.10 3.09
CA SER A 202 -2.64 13.36 3.61
C SER A 202 -1.61 13.91 2.62
N LEU A 203 -1.39 15.22 2.68
CA LEU A 203 -0.32 15.88 1.95
C LEU A 203 0.88 16.04 2.87
N LEU A 204 2.06 15.71 2.37
CA LEU A 204 3.32 16.01 3.01
C LEU A 204 3.99 17.14 2.23
N GLN A 205 4.07 18.33 2.84
CA GLN A 205 4.96 19.39 2.37
C GLN A 205 6.38 18.95 2.73
N SER A 206 7.02 18.22 1.83
CA SER A 206 8.31 17.57 2.03
C SER A 206 9.45 18.56 1.79
N GLU A 207 10.56 18.35 2.49
CA GLU A 207 11.77 19.17 2.37
C GLU A 207 12.46 18.97 1.01
N HIS A 208 12.39 17.75 0.45
CA HIS A 208 13.16 17.35 -0.74
C HIS A 208 12.29 17.01 -1.96
N PHE A 209 11.04 16.56 -1.78
CA PHE A 209 10.20 15.96 -2.83
C PHE A 209 8.95 16.79 -3.17
N LYS A 210 9.00 18.11 -2.98
CA LYS A 210 7.87 19.03 -3.17
C LYS A 210 6.67 18.62 -2.28
N VAL A 211 5.44 18.67 -2.78
CA VAL A 211 4.26 18.18 -2.04
C VAL A 211 3.97 16.74 -2.47
N VAL A 212 4.15 15.80 -1.54
CA VAL A 212 3.87 14.37 -1.76
C VAL A 212 2.46 14.06 -1.26
N LEU A 213 1.67 13.36 -2.06
CA LEU A 213 0.42 12.76 -1.57
C LEU A 213 0.71 11.37 -1.02
N MET A 214 0.34 11.13 0.24
CA MET A 214 0.42 9.80 0.85
C MET A 214 -0.99 9.29 1.09
N MET A 215 -1.37 8.22 0.38
CA MET A 215 -2.70 7.64 0.42
C MET A 215 -2.67 6.20 0.87
N GLU A 216 -3.56 5.86 1.79
CA GLU A 216 -3.84 4.51 2.24
C GLU A 216 -5.18 4.04 1.66
N VAL A 217 -5.16 2.90 0.99
CA VAL A 217 -6.35 2.28 0.41
C VAL A 217 -6.62 0.98 1.15
N GLY A 218 -7.78 0.91 1.81
CA GLY A 218 -8.24 -0.32 2.44
C GLY A 218 -8.74 -1.31 1.38
N ALA A 219 -8.66 -2.60 1.66
CA ALA A 219 -9.22 -3.64 0.80
C ALA A 219 -10.18 -4.55 1.55
N LEU A 220 -10.71 -5.55 0.84
CA LEU A 220 -11.55 -6.58 1.41
C LEU A 220 -10.90 -7.18 2.66
N LEU A 221 -11.69 -7.27 3.73
CA LEU A 221 -11.32 -7.69 5.08
C LEU A 221 -10.51 -6.69 5.89
N VAL A 222 -9.92 -5.62 5.30
CA VAL A 222 -9.20 -4.57 6.06
C VAL A 222 -10.09 -4.00 7.15
N GLY A 223 -9.74 -4.33 8.39
CA GLY A 223 -10.50 -3.90 9.57
C GLY A 223 -10.54 -2.38 9.70
N ARG A 224 -9.41 -1.70 9.42
CA ARG A 224 -9.25 -0.26 9.61
C ARG A 224 -7.97 0.29 8.98
N ILE A 225 -8.03 1.54 8.52
CA ILE A 225 -6.87 2.40 8.29
C ILE A 225 -6.70 3.27 9.53
N THR A 226 -5.53 3.23 10.17
CA THR A 226 -5.24 4.03 11.37
C THR A 226 -4.01 4.89 11.11
N ASN A 227 -4.22 6.19 10.92
CA ASN A 227 -3.18 7.21 10.92
C ASN A 227 -3.02 7.78 12.34
N TYR A 228 -1.79 7.93 12.83
CA TYR A 228 -1.55 8.38 14.22
C TYR A 228 -1.47 9.89 14.39
N HIS A 229 -1.12 10.59 13.32
CA HIS A 229 -0.90 12.03 13.34
C HIS A 229 -1.96 12.74 12.51
N GLU A 230 -2.36 13.93 12.95
CA GLU A 230 -3.11 14.91 12.16
C GLU A 230 -2.14 15.91 11.51
N GLU A 231 -2.34 17.21 11.68
CA GLU A 231 -1.41 18.22 11.18
C GLU A 231 -0.22 18.36 12.13
N GLU A 232 0.98 17.97 11.67
CA GLU A 232 2.20 18.02 12.48
C GLU A 232 3.46 18.06 11.60
N THR A 233 4.58 18.43 12.21
CA THR A 233 5.91 18.21 11.62
C THR A 233 6.35 16.77 11.87
N VAL A 234 6.79 16.09 10.82
CA VAL A 234 7.10 14.66 10.84
C VAL A 234 8.50 14.41 10.32
N LYS A 235 9.07 13.26 10.69
CA LYS A 235 10.43 12.88 10.29
C LYS A 235 10.44 11.71 9.30
N LYS A 236 11.44 11.69 8.43
CA LYS A 236 11.71 10.54 7.55
C LYS A 236 11.83 9.25 8.37
N GLY A 237 11.09 8.21 7.97
CA GLY A 237 11.09 6.90 8.65
C GLY A 237 10.23 6.82 9.92
N GLU A 238 9.66 7.93 10.39
CA GLU A 238 8.71 7.92 11.50
C GLU A 238 7.41 7.21 11.11
N GLU A 239 6.86 6.37 12.00
CA GLU A 239 5.65 5.61 11.73
C GLU A 239 4.46 6.55 11.56
N LYS A 240 3.85 6.53 10.37
CA LYS A 240 2.68 7.35 10.01
C LYS A 240 1.39 6.67 10.45
N GLY A 241 1.32 5.34 10.33
CA GLY A 241 0.13 4.58 10.63
C GLY A 241 0.24 3.10 10.30
N ARG A 242 -0.91 2.43 10.33
CA ARG A 242 -1.04 0.99 10.08
C ARG A 242 -2.35 0.59 9.44
N PHE A 243 -2.36 -0.62 8.87
CA PHE A 243 -3.57 -1.34 8.49
C PHE A 243 -3.86 -2.44 9.51
N GLU A 244 -5.13 -2.59 9.87
CA GLU A 244 -5.64 -3.80 10.53
C GLU A 244 -5.95 -4.88 9.49
N PHE A 245 -6.14 -6.14 9.93
CA PHE A 245 -6.16 -7.33 9.08
C PHE A 245 -6.84 -7.15 7.74
N GLY A 246 -6.16 -7.48 6.64
CA GLY A 246 -6.69 -7.48 5.27
C GLY A 246 -5.59 -7.12 4.27
N GLY A 247 -5.87 -7.25 2.96
CA GLY A 247 -4.92 -6.75 1.96
C GLY A 247 -4.92 -5.23 1.93
N SER A 248 -3.81 -4.55 1.70
CA SER A 248 -3.80 -3.09 1.67
C SER A 248 -2.92 -2.53 0.57
N THR A 249 -3.07 -1.24 0.32
CA THR A 249 -2.22 -0.54 -0.65
C THR A 249 -1.87 0.84 -0.12
N VAL A 250 -0.60 1.20 -0.24
CA VAL A 250 -0.13 2.58 -0.08
C VAL A 250 0.11 3.15 -1.47
N ILE A 251 -0.39 4.35 -1.73
CA ILE A 251 -0.18 5.08 -2.98
C ILE A 251 0.55 6.36 -2.66
N LEU A 252 1.68 6.58 -3.32
CA LEU A 252 2.36 7.88 -3.31
C LEU A 252 2.17 8.57 -4.65
N LEU A 253 1.77 9.84 -4.63
CA LEU A 253 1.78 10.68 -5.82
C LEU A 253 2.87 11.75 -5.69
N PHE A 254 3.74 11.80 -6.68
CA PHE A 254 4.81 12.76 -6.78
C PHE A 254 4.53 13.77 -7.88
N GLN A 255 4.95 15.01 -7.67
CA GLN A 255 4.91 16.04 -8.70
C GLN A 255 5.93 15.74 -9.79
N LYS A 256 5.75 16.35 -10.97
CA LYS A 256 6.78 16.38 -12.00
C LYS A 256 8.09 16.91 -11.41
N ASP A 257 9.21 16.28 -11.76
CA ASP A 257 10.56 16.67 -11.34
C ASP A 257 10.70 16.74 -9.80
N ALA A 258 10.01 15.87 -9.06
CA ALA A 258 10.16 15.75 -7.60
C ALA A 258 11.15 14.64 -7.21
N VAL A 259 11.18 13.55 -7.97
CA VAL A 259 11.95 12.35 -7.66
C VAL A 259 12.62 11.84 -8.92
N LYS A 260 13.89 11.44 -8.80
CA LYS A 260 14.61 10.61 -9.75
C LYS A 260 14.66 9.19 -9.21
N PHE A 261 13.78 8.33 -9.71
CA PHE A 261 13.71 6.92 -9.29
C PHE A 261 14.92 6.12 -9.79
N ASP A 262 15.33 5.11 -9.02
CA ASP A 262 16.26 4.11 -9.53
C ASP A 262 15.64 3.42 -10.76
N GLN A 263 16.40 3.36 -11.85
CA GLN A 263 15.92 2.87 -13.15
C GLN A 263 15.34 1.46 -13.08
N ARG A 264 15.82 0.61 -12.16
CA ARG A 264 15.28 -0.73 -11.94
C ARG A 264 13.77 -0.75 -11.69
N PHE A 265 13.22 0.21 -10.94
CA PHE A 265 11.80 0.18 -10.58
C PHE A 265 10.91 0.53 -11.79
N LEU A 266 11.37 1.46 -12.63
CA LEU A 266 10.73 1.81 -13.88
C LEU A 266 10.79 0.64 -14.86
N TYR A 267 12.00 0.08 -15.07
CA TYR A 267 12.22 -1.07 -15.94
C TYR A 267 11.38 -2.29 -15.53
N ASN A 268 11.38 -2.63 -14.23
CA ASN A 268 10.60 -3.75 -13.71
C ASN A 268 9.11 -3.55 -13.96
N THR A 269 8.59 -2.35 -13.68
CA THR A 269 7.16 -2.04 -13.88
C THR A 269 6.77 -2.12 -15.36
N GLU A 270 7.59 -1.57 -16.26
CA GLU A 270 7.37 -1.61 -17.71
C GLU A 270 7.34 -3.05 -18.25
N ASN A 271 8.18 -3.94 -17.67
CA ASN A 271 8.20 -5.36 -18.01
C ASN A 271 7.15 -6.20 -17.25
N GLY A 272 6.23 -5.56 -16.53
CA GLY A 272 5.10 -6.21 -15.86
C GLY A 272 5.42 -6.87 -14.52
N TYR A 273 6.58 -6.58 -13.93
CA TYR A 273 6.98 -7.03 -12.61
C TYR A 273 6.55 -6.04 -11.53
N GLU A 274 6.20 -6.56 -10.35
CA GLU A 274 6.18 -5.76 -9.12
C GLU A 274 7.47 -6.03 -8.35
N THR A 275 8.14 -4.98 -7.86
CA THR A 275 9.42 -5.11 -7.16
C THR A 275 9.18 -5.24 -5.65
N ILE A 276 9.73 -6.28 -5.01
CA ILE A 276 9.62 -6.44 -3.57
C ILE A 276 10.51 -5.39 -2.89
N VAL A 277 9.91 -4.62 -1.98
CA VAL A 277 10.58 -3.58 -1.20
C VAL A 277 10.19 -3.70 0.27
N LYS A 278 11.08 -3.27 1.16
CA LYS A 278 10.87 -3.18 2.60
C LYS A 278 10.82 -1.72 3.04
N MET A 279 10.09 -1.45 4.12
CA MET A 279 10.01 -0.12 4.71
C MET A 279 11.42 0.41 5.01
N GLY A 280 11.69 1.64 4.59
CA GLY A 280 13.00 2.29 4.76
C GLY A 280 13.97 2.09 3.60
N GLU A 281 13.74 1.17 2.67
CA GLU A 281 14.66 0.93 1.56
C GLU A 281 14.66 2.06 0.51
N ARG A 282 15.82 2.37 -0.07
CA ARG A 282 16.00 3.38 -1.11
C ARG A 282 15.25 3.02 -2.39
N LEU A 283 14.46 3.98 -2.86
CA LEU A 283 13.72 3.95 -4.11
C LEU A 283 14.30 4.90 -5.18
N GLY A 284 15.05 5.91 -4.75
CA GLY A 284 15.62 6.95 -5.60
C GLY A 284 16.08 8.13 -4.77
N GLU A 285 16.19 9.29 -5.40
CA GLU A 285 16.66 10.54 -4.80
C GLU A 285 15.82 11.74 -5.27
N ALA A 286 15.96 12.87 -4.59
CA ALA A 286 15.32 14.11 -5.00
C ALA A 286 15.82 14.50 -6.40
N ALA A 287 14.93 14.99 -7.25
CA ALA A 287 15.37 15.57 -8.52
C ALA A 287 16.12 16.88 -8.24
N ASP A 288 17.21 17.14 -8.96
CA ASP A 288 18.04 18.33 -8.80
C ASP A 288 17.17 19.61 -8.83
N LYS A 289 17.45 20.53 -7.90
CA LYS A 289 16.86 21.88 -7.91
C LYS A 289 17.57 22.69 -8.99
N GLU A 290 17.14 22.56 -10.25
CA GLU A 290 17.43 23.59 -11.26
C GLU A 290 16.83 24.94 -10.85
#